data_AF-A0AAD5JUV4-F1
#
_entry.id   AF-A0AAD5JUV4-F1
#
_cell.length_a   1.000
_cell.length_b   1.000
_cell.length_c   1.000
_cell.angle_alpha   90.00
_cell.angle_beta   90.00
_cell.angle_gamma   90.00
#
_symmetry.space_group_name_H-M   'P 1'
#
loop_
_entity.id
_entity.type
_entity.pdbx_description
1 polymer ?
#
loop_
_entity_poly.entity_id
_entity_poly.type
_entity_poly.pdbx_seq_one_letter_code
_entity_poly.pdbx_strand_id
1 'polypeptide(L)'
;MVSATGMETLPDSVLQGSSKSVNMAPDHYQCLVDYYRELYNEKMQHQYATDIHQGDILVLRRIEKYNQIKLHGQMYHSLEAASVRGSYIQALFVASTTCTNAPSLFAGQVIYYFQHNLKTKGIHTFAMVCYYKKPTSQPLINKGVKLWYNEFDSLDYFSILPIAHIYAPFASAKYRQADQLVAIPLEPKLHLN
;
A
#
# COMPACT_ATOMS: atom_id res chain seq x y z
N MET A 1 4.54 12.12 11.88
CA MET A 1 5.05 12.82 10.69
C MET A 1 5.02 11.81 9.55
N VAL A 2 4.06 11.93 8.63
CA VAL A 2 3.95 11.05 7.45
C VAL A 2 5.03 11.53 6.48
N SER A 3 6.07 10.73 6.24
CA SER A 3 7.19 11.16 5.40
C SER A 3 6.93 11.00 3.90
N ALA A 4 5.95 10.17 3.50
CA ALA A 4 5.57 9.98 2.11
C ALA A 4 4.06 10.15 1.90
N THR A 5 3.70 10.92 0.87
CA THR A 5 2.32 11.26 0.47
C THR A 5 1.88 10.52 -0.78
N GLY A 6 2.81 9.89 -1.52
CA GLY A 6 2.58 9.30 -2.83
C GLY A 6 3.00 10.21 -3.99
N MET A 7 3.41 11.45 -3.70
CA MET A 7 3.91 12.41 -4.69
C MET A 7 5.44 12.38 -4.83
N GLU A 8 6.11 11.39 -4.23
CA GLU A 8 7.57 11.33 -4.26
C GLU A 8 8.05 11.24 -5.72
N THR A 9 9.15 11.91 -6.03
CA THR A 9 9.75 11.82 -7.36
C THR A 9 10.25 10.39 -7.59
N LEU A 10 9.65 9.72 -8.57
CA LEU A 10 10.04 8.38 -8.97
C LEU A 10 10.87 8.44 -10.25
N PRO A 11 11.96 7.65 -10.35
CA PRO A 11 12.60 7.42 -11.64
C PRO A 11 11.60 6.87 -12.67
N ASP A 12 11.75 7.22 -13.94
CA ASP A 12 10.89 6.73 -15.04
C ASP A 12 10.86 5.19 -15.12
N SER A 13 11.91 4.55 -14.62
CA SER A 13 12.02 3.09 -14.55
C SER A 13 11.21 2.43 -13.43
N VAL A 14 10.53 3.17 -12.56
CA VAL A 14 9.76 2.57 -11.47
C VAL A 14 8.48 1.91 -11.97
N LEU A 15 7.72 2.60 -12.82
CA LEU A 15 6.49 2.06 -13.37
C LEU A 15 6.84 1.16 -14.56
N GLN A 16 6.51 -0.12 -14.43
CA GLN A 16 6.91 -1.14 -15.38
C GLN A 16 5.69 -1.77 -16.06
N GLY A 17 5.83 -2.09 -17.34
CA GLY A 17 4.76 -2.67 -18.15
C GLY A 17 3.72 -1.66 -18.63
N SER A 18 2.66 -2.18 -19.25
CA SER A 18 1.54 -1.37 -19.73
C SER A 18 0.63 -0.95 -18.57
N SER A 19 0.23 0.32 -18.54
CA SER A 19 -0.86 0.77 -17.67
C SER A 19 -2.22 0.46 -18.29
N LYS A 20 -3.24 0.42 -17.44
CA LYS A 20 -4.65 0.37 -17.88
C LYS A 20 -5.47 1.42 -17.13
N SER A 21 -6.13 2.29 -17.88
CA SER A 21 -7.10 3.22 -17.36
C SER A 21 -8.39 2.50 -16.94
N VAL A 22 -8.73 2.53 -15.66
CA VAL A 22 -9.90 1.82 -15.10
C VAL A 22 -10.58 2.63 -14.00
N ASN A 23 -11.84 2.28 -13.70
CA ASN A 23 -12.49 2.73 -12.47
C ASN A 23 -12.14 1.77 -11.32
N MET A 24 -11.75 2.30 -10.16
CA MET A 24 -11.52 1.50 -8.95
C MET A 24 -12.79 0.74 -8.51
N ALA A 25 -12.66 -0.34 -7.74
CA ALA A 25 -13.81 -0.92 -7.04
C ALA A 25 -14.38 0.06 -5.99
N PRO A 26 -15.68 0.02 -5.64
CA PRO A 26 -16.30 1.02 -4.76
C PRO A 26 -15.65 1.11 -3.37
N ASP A 27 -15.32 -0.04 -2.78
CA ASP A 27 -14.61 -0.18 -1.51
C ASP A 27 -13.19 0.40 -1.58
N HIS A 28 -12.42 0.07 -2.62
CA HIS A 28 -11.06 0.62 -2.79
C HIS A 28 -11.09 2.14 -3.04
N TYR A 29 -12.12 2.62 -3.74
CA TYR A 29 -12.32 4.04 -3.98
C TYR A 29 -12.63 4.79 -2.68
N GLN A 30 -13.42 4.21 -1.79
CA GLN A 30 -13.67 4.77 -0.45
C GLN A 30 -12.35 4.95 0.31
N CYS A 31 -11.48 3.94 0.33
CA CYS A 31 -10.15 4.02 0.92
C CYS A 31 -9.32 5.20 0.37
N LEU A 32 -9.36 5.44 -0.95
CA LEU A 32 -8.64 6.54 -1.60
C LEU A 32 -9.17 7.92 -1.17
N VAL A 33 -10.49 8.06 -1.09
CA VAL A 33 -11.10 9.32 -0.63
C VAL A 33 -10.71 9.60 0.81
N ASP A 34 -10.81 8.59 1.68
CA ASP A 34 -10.47 8.73 3.10
C ASP A 34 -8.98 9.00 3.29
N TYR A 35 -8.11 8.37 2.50
CA TYR A 35 -6.68 8.68 2.50
C TYR A 35 -6.40 10.16 2.19
N TYR A 36 -7.05 10.73 1.17
CA TYR A 36 -6.86 12.14 0.85
C TYR A 36 -7.42 13.10 1.90
N ARG A 37 -8.52 12.72 2.57
CA ARG A 37 -9.06 13.50 3.71
C ARG A 37 -8.05 13.58 4.84
N GLU A 38 -7.46 12.43 5.21
CA GLU A 38 -6.43 12.37 6.24
C GLU A 38 -5.15 13.12 5.83
N LEU A 39 -4.73 12.99 4.57
CA LEU A 39 -3.48 13.59 4.09
C LEU A 39 -3.55 15.12 4.03
N TYR A 40 -4.63 15.68 3.46
CA TYR A 40 -4.72 17.11 3.20
C TYR A 40 -5.53 17.87 4.25
N ASN A 41 -6.31 17.18 5.09
CA ASN A 41 -7.24 17.79 6.03
C ASN A 41 -8.15 18.85 5.36
N GLU A 42 -8.54 18.57 4.10
CA GLU A 42 -9.34 19.42 3.23
C GLU A 42 -10.65 18.70 2.85
N LYS A 43 -11.63 19.45 2.34
CA LYS A 43 -12.93 18.90 1.90
C LYS A 43 -12.76 18.12 0.58
N MET A 44 -12.32 16.87 0.72
CA MET A 44 -12.27 15.90 -0.37
C MET A 44 -13.67 15.29 -0.58
N GLN A 45 -14.22 15.51 -1.77
CA GLN A 45 -15.54 15.05 -2.14
C GLN A 45 -15.50 13.83 -3.06
N HIS A 46 -16.49 12.96 -2.87
CA HIS A 46 -16.74 11.86 -3.78
C HIS A 46 -17.19 12.40 -5.14
N GLN A 47 -16.84 11.69 -6.22
CA GLN A 47 -17.23 12.05 -7.58
C GLN A 47 -18.75 12.11 -7.82
N TYR A 48 -19.53 11.50 -6.92
CA TYR A 48 -20.99 11.47 -6.95
C TYR A 48 -21.63 12.35 -5.85
N ALA A 49 -20.86 13.21 -5.18
CA ALA A 49 -21.40 14.13 -4.20
C ALA A 49 -22.37 15.11 -4.87
N THR A 50 -23.53 15.31 -4.26
CA THR A 50 -24.58 16.22 -4.75
C THR A 50 -24.35 17.67 -4.33
N ASP A 51 -23.65 17.88 -3.21
CA ASP A 51 -23.41 19.19 -2.60
C ASP A 51 -21.94 19.58 -2.71
N ILE A 52 -21.46 19.76 -3.96
CA ILE A 52 -20.09 20.21 -4.23
C ILE A 52 -20.06 21.73 -4.16
N HIS A 53 -19.28 22.26 -3.22
CA HIS A 53 -19.12 23.70 -3.04
C HIS A 53 -17.85 24.24 -3.71
N GLN A 54 -17.79 25.55 -3.88
CA GLN A 54 -16.59 26.21 -4.38
C GLN A 54 -15.41 25.98 -3.41
N GLY A 55 -14.33 25.41 -3.93
CA GLY A 55 -13.14 25.04 -3.14
C GLY A 55 -13.06 23.56 -2.77
N ASP A 56 -14.12 22.77 -3.01
CA ASP A 56 -14.07 21.33 -2.82
C ASP A 56 -13.19 20.66 -3.89
N ILE A 57 -12.44 19.63 -3.48
CA ILE A 57 -11.60 18.85 -4.39
C ILE A 57 -12.29 17.52 -4.67
N LEU A 58 -12.61 17.30 -5.94
CA LEU A 58 -13.23 16.06 -6.40
C LEU A 58 -12.19 14.96 -6.56
N VAL A 59 -12.34 13.86 -5.83
CA VAL A 59 -11.52 12.66 -6.01
C VAL A 59 -12.20 11.78 -7.05
N LEU A 60 -11.58 11.61 -8.22
CA LEU A 60 -12.15 10.79 -9.28
C LEU A 60 -11.91 9.30 -9.00
N ARG A 61 -12.82 8.44 -9.45
CA ARG A 61 -12.68 6.98 -9.31
C ARG A 61 -11.73 6.37 -10.35
N ARG A 62 -11.40 7.15 -11.38
CA ARG A 62 -10.57 6.72 -12.49
C ARG A 62 -9.09 6.75 -12.10
N ILE A 63 -8.40 5.64 -12.32
CA ILE A 63 -6.98 5.47 -12.04
C ILE A 63 -6.26 4.88 -13.25
N GLU A 64 -4.94 5.11 -13.33
CA GLU A 64 -4.05 4.36 -14.19
C GLU A 64 -3.45 3.20 -13.39
N LYS A 65 -3.88 1.98 -13.67
CA LYS A 65 -3.46 0.78 -12.92
C LYS A 65 -2.23 0.12 -13.55
N TYR A 66 -1.33 -0.36 -12.71
CA TYR A 66 -0.13 -1.14 -13.05
C TYR A 66 -0.12 -2.45 -12.27
N ASN A 67 0.37 -3.52 -12.88
CA ASN A 67 0.45 -4.83 -12.24
C ASN A 67 1.82 -5.11 -11.60
N GLN A 68 2.83 -4.29 -11.86
CA GLN A 68 4.17 -4.44 -11.32
C GLN A 68 4.92 -3.10 -11.29
N ILE A 69 5.91 -2.99 -10.41
CA ILE A 69 6.82 -1.85 -10.32
C ILE A 69 8.25 -2.34 -10.05
N LYS A 70 9.23 -1.49 -10.30
CA LYS A 70 10.64 -1.71 -9.95
C LYS A 70 11.09 -0.67 -8.93
N LEU A 71 11.35 -1.09 -7.70
CA LEU A 71 11.89 -0.23 -6.64
C LEU A 71 13.26 -0.72 -6.23
N HIS A 72 14.24 0.20 -6.17
CA HIS A 72 15.62 -0.11 -5.77
C HIS A 72 16.24 -1.32 -6.51
N GLY A 73 15.97 -1.44 -7.82
CA GLY A 73 16.47 -2.57 -8.63
C GLY A 73 15.68 -3.88 -8.47
N GLN A 74 14.75 -3.96 -7.53
CA GLN A 74 13.92 -5.13 -7.25
C GLN A 74 12.55 -5.00 -7.94
N MET A 75 12.13 -6.07 -8.60
CA MET A 75 10.78 -6.17 -9.15
C MET A 75 9.79 -6.56 -8.07
N TYR A 76 8.67 -5.84 -8.02
CA TYR A 76 7.51 -6.13 -7.19
C TYR A 76 6.31 -6.37 -8.08
N HIS A 77 5.56 -7.41 -7.76
CA HIS A 77 4.42 -7.86 -8.54
C HIS A 77 3.15 -7.62 -7.74
N SER A 78 2.01 -7.53 -8.39
CA SER A 78 0.71 -7.49 -7.73
C SER A 78 -0.03 -8.82 -7.89
N LEU A 79 -1.16 -8.97 -7.19
CA LEU A 79 -2.07 -10.11 -7.39
C LEU A 79 -2.63 -10.17 -8.81
N GLU A 80 -2.77 -9.03 -9.49
CA GLU A 80 -3.24 -8.95 -10.87
C GLU A 80 -2.12 -9.21 -11.90
N ALA A 81 -0.89 -9.49 -11.46
CA ALA A 81 0.21 -9.86 -12.35
C ALA A 81 0.17 -11.35 -12.74
N ALA A 82 0.86 -11.71 -13.83
CA ALA A 82 1.00 -13.10 -14.27
C ALA A 82 1.70 -14.00 -13.23
N SER A 83 2.55 -13.41 -12.38
CA SER A 83 3.17 -14.08 -11.24
C SER A 83 2.82 -13.32 -9.96
N VAL A 84 2.16 -14.00 -9.02
CA VAL A 84 1.89 -13.48 -7.68
C VAL A 84 3.12 -13.47 -6.77
N ARG A 85 4.21 -14.17 -7.17
CA ARG A 85 5.49 -14.12 -6.45
C ARG A 85 6.04 -12.70 -6.54
N GLY A 86 6.19 -12.06 -5.38
CA GLY A 86 6.59 -10.64 -5.27
C GLY A 86 5.45 -9.69 -4.90
N SER A 87 4.23 -10.20 -4.66
CA SER A 87 3.09 -9.41 -4.15
C SER A 87 3.08 -9.20 -2.65
N TYR A 88 3.83 -10.00 -1.91
CA TYR A 88 3.98 -9.86 -0.47
C TYR A 88 5.00 -8.78 -0.14
N ILE A 89 4.57 -7.77 0.61
CA ILE A 89 5.39 -6.62 0.99
C ILE A 89 5.33 -6.37 2.49
N GLN A 90 6.43 -5.87 3.04
CA GLN A 90 6.43 -5.17 4.30
C GLN A 90 6.32 -3.69 4.01
N ALA A 91 5.38 -3.03 4.68
CA ALA A 91 5.24 -1.58 4.68
C ALA A 91 5.72 -1.03 6.02
N LEU A 92 6.43 0.10 6.00
CA LEU A 92 6.90 0.79 7.19
C LEU A 92 6.20 2.14 7.31
N PHE A 93 5.30 2.28 8.27
CA PHE A 93 4.61 3.55 8.54
C PHE A 93 4.17 3.65 10.00
N VAL A 94 3.80 4.86 10.42
CA VAL A 94 3.22 5.11 11.75
C VAL A 94 1.70 4.92 11.63
N ALA A 95 1.18 3.87 12.24
CA ALA A 95 -0.26 3.68 12.36
C ALA A 95 -0.79 4.47 13.55
N SER A 96 -1.96 5.10 13.41
CA SER A 96 -2.63 5.87 14.47
C SER A 96 -2.97 5.03 15.71
N THR A 97 -3.00 3.71 15.56
CA THR A 97 -3.30 2.73 16.60
C THR A 97 -2.13 2.44 17.55
N THR A 98 -0.92 2.95 17.29
CA THR A 98 0.23 2.73 18.18
C THR A 98 0.39 3.90 19.16
N CYS A 99 0.39 3.59 20.45
CA CYS A 99 0.56 4.60 21.52
C CYS A 99 1.93 5.30 21.50
N THR A 100 2.89 4.77 20.73
CA THR A 100 4.29 5.18 20.78
C THR A 100 4.69 6.15 19.65
N ASN A 101 3.77 6.51 18.75
CA ASN A 101 4.06 7.30 17.52
C ASN A 101 5.26 6.77 16.71
N ALA A 102 5.67 5.52 16.95
CA ALA A 102 6.85 4.91 16.35
C ALA A 102 6.44 4.13 15.10
N PRO A 103 7.24 4.21 14.02
CA PRO A 103 6.95 3.46 12.80
C PRO A 103 6.98 1.96 13.08
N SER A 104 6.05 1.22 12.47
CA SER A 104 5.90 -0.22 12.62
C SER A 104 5.90 -0.90 11.25
N LEU A 105 6.42 -2.13 11.21
CA LEU A 105 6.37 -2.96 10.02
C LEU A 105 5.05 -3.73 9.95
N PHE A 106 4.37 -3.59 8.82
CA PHE A 106 3.11 -4.27 8.50
C PHE A 106 3.32 -5.22 7.33
N ALA A 107 2.94 -6.50 7.50
CA ALA A 107 2.94 -7.45 6.40
C ALA A 107 1.64 -7.31 5.62
N GLY A 108 1.73 -7.16 4.31
CA GLY A 108 0.57 -7.08 3.44
C GLY A 108 0.81 -7.69 2.07
N GLN A 109 -0.25 -7.73 1.28
CA GLN A 109 -0.23 -8.21 -0.08
C GLN A 109 -0.80 -7.14 -1.02
N VAL A 110 -0.05 -6.82 -2.07
CA VAL A 110 -0.43 -5.82 -3.06
C VAL A 110 -1.46 -6.39 -4.03
N ILE A 111 -2.63 -5.76 -4.10
CA ILE A 111 -3.67 -6.08 -5.07
C ILE A 111 -3.27 -5.56 -6.45
N TYR A 112 -2.89 -4.28 -6.53
CA TYR A 112 -2.37 -3.60 -7.71
C TYR A 112 -1.66 -2.29 -7.33
N TYR A 113 -0.88 -1.75 -8.26
CA TYR A 113 -0.31 -0.41 -8.17
C TYR A 113 -1.13 0.55 -9.03
N PHE A 114 -1.13 1.83 -8.70
CA PHE A 114 -1.83 2.81 -9.52
C PHE A 114 -1.26 4.21 -9.39
N GLN A 115 -1.45 4.99 -10.46
CA GLN A 115 -1.35 6.44 -10.42
C GLN A 115 -2.74 7.06 -10.37
N HIS A 116 -2.89 8.11 -9.57
CA HIS A 116 -4.10 8.90 -9.49
C HIS A 116 -3.76 10.39 -9.64
N ASN A 117 -4.39 11.03 -10.63
CA ASN A 117 -4.25 12.46 -10.87
C ASN A 117 -5.30 13.23 -10.08
N LEU A 118 -4.88 13.82 -8.97
CA LEU A 118 -5.71 14.74 -8.19
C LEU A 118 -5.47 16.15 -8.72
N LYS A 119 -6.34 16.65 -9.60
CA LYS A 119 -6.15 17.87 -10.44
C LYS A 119 -5.32 18.99 -9.82
N THR A 120 -5.65 19.44 -8.61
CA THR A 120 -5.01 20.58 -7.93
C THR A 120 -3.83 20.21 -7.03
N LYS A 121 -3.59 18.91 -6.84
CA LYS A 121 -2.56 18.36 -5.96
C LYS A 121 -1.54 17.48 -6.70
N GLY A 122 -1.74 17.23 -7.99
CA GLY A 122 -0.81 16.49 -8.84
C GLY A 122 -1.04 14.97 -8.86
N ILE A 123 -0.07 14.27 -9.45
CA ILE A 123 -0.12 12.82 -9.63
C ILE A 123 0.48 12.13 -8.41
N HIS A 124 -0.28 11.19 -7.87
CA HIS A 124 0.15 10.34 -6.77
C HIS A 124 0.33 8.90 -7.26
N THR A 125 1.31 8.20 -6.71
CA THR A 125 1.60 6.80 -7.02
C THR A 125 1.47 5.95 -5.76
N PHE A 126 0.60 4.95 -5.82
CA PHE A 126 0.21 4.14 -4.69
C PHE A 126 0.21 2.64 -5.01
N ALA A 127 0.20 1.84 -3.95
CA ALA A 127 -0.22 0.45 -3.95
C ALA A 127 -1.55 0.34 -3.21
N MET A 128 -2.47 -0.46 -3.75
CA MET A 128 -3.63 -0.95 -3.00
C MET A 128 -3.22 -2.24 -2.29
N VAL A 129 -3.33 -2.28 -0.95
CA VAL A 129 -2.75 -3.35 -0.13
C VAL A 129 -3.78 -3.90 0.85
N CYS A 130 -3.88 -5.23 0.95
CA CYS A 130 -4.52 -5.88 2.09
C CYS A 130 -3.46 -6.21 3.14
N TYR A 131 -3.64 -5.77 4.38
CA TYR A 131 -2.72 -6.07 5.47
C TYR A 131 -3.15 -7.31 6.24
N TYR A 132 -2.19 -8.15 6.62
CA TYR A 132 -2.45 -9.29 7.49
C TYR A 132 -2.72 -8.82 8.91
N LYS A 133 -3.69 -9.45 9.57
CA LYS A 133 -4.00 -9.20 10.98
C LYS A 133 -2.78 -9.44 11.86
N LYS A 134 -2.48 -8.46 12.69
CA LYS A 134 -1.39 -8.53 13.66
C LYS A 134 -1.87 -9.19 14.97
N PRO A 135 -1.19 -10.24 15.46
CA PRO A 135 -1.46 -10.80 16.79
C PRO A 135 -1.19 -9.78 17.91
N THR A 136 -2.02 -9.79 18.97
CA THR A 136 -1.95 -8.83 20.10
C THR A 136 -0.61 -8.89 20.82
N SER A 137 -0.13 -10.09 21.13
CA SER A 137 1.30 -10.33 21.37
C SER A 137 1.89 -10.71 20.01
N GLN A 138 2.99 -10.07 19.59
CA GLN A 138 3.64 -10.43 18.33
C GLN A 138 4.78 -11.42 18.65
N PRO A 139 4.49 -12.73 18.80
CA PRO A 139 5.50 -13.70 19.17
C PRO A 139 6.57 -13.73 18.09
N LEU A 140 7.81 -13.70 18.56
CA LEU A 140 8.97 -13.95 17.73
C LEU A 140 9.19 -15.46 17.72
N ILE A 141 9.22 -16.05 16.54
CA ILE A 141 9.73 -17.41 16.35
C ILE A 141 11.17 -17.31 15.84
N ASN A 142 12.03 -18.25 16.25
CA ASN A 142 13.40 -18.49 15.76
C ASN A 142 14.09 -17.29 15.06
N LYS A 143 15.07 -16.67 15.74
CA LYS A 143 15.85 -15.53 15.20
C LYS A 143 15.03 -14.26 14.90
N GLY A 144 13.93 -14.05 15.62
CA GLY A 144 13.19 -12.77 15.56
C GLY A 144 12.19 -12.65 14.41
N VAL A 145 11.76 -13.76 13.81
CA VAL A 145 10.75 -13.74 12.75
C VAL A 145 9.37 -13.50 13.34
N LYS A 146 8.65 -12.52 12.81
CA LYS A 146 7.33 -12.11 13.27
C LYS A 146 6.23 -13.00 12.67
N LEU A 147 5.32 -13.45 13.53
CA LEU A 147 4.10 -14.14 13.13
C LEU A 147 2.95 -13.17 12.85
N TRP A 148 2.16 -13.52 11.84
CA TRP A 148 0.94 -12.85 11.43
C TRP A 148 -0.20 -13.86 11.36
N TYR A 149 -1.44 -13.42 11.50
CA TYR A 149 -2.57 -14.30 11.16
C TYR A 149 -2.68 -14.44 9.65
N ASN A 150 -3.09 -15.60 9.17
CA ASN A 150 -3.38 -15.84 7.75
C ASN A 150 -4.80 -15.34 7.40
N GLU A 151 -5.09 -14.12 7.79
CA GLU A 151 -6.35 -13.41 7.57
C GLU A 151 -6.04 -11.92 7.39
N PHE A 152 -6.75 -11.26 6.48
CA PHE A 152 -6.59 -9.83 6.25
C PHE A 152 -7.44 -9.00 7.21
N ASP A 153 -6.93 -7.83 7.59
CA ASP A 153 -7.73 -6.77 8.19
C ASP A 153 -8.74 -6.21 7.16
N SER A 154 -9.76 -5.53 7.67
CA SER A 154 -10.71 -4.81 6.81
C SER A 154 -10.00 -3.67 6.06
N LEU A 155 -10.45 -3.39 4.85
CA LEU A 155 -9.91 -2.29 4.06
C LEU A 155 -10.24 -0.95 4.73
N ASP A 156 -9.26 -0.06 4.74
CA ASP A 156 -9.35 1.30 5.27
C ASP A 156 -8.42 2.24 4.49
N TYR A 157 -8.24 3.47 4.95
CA TYR A 157 -7.36 4.43 4.28
C TYR A 157 -5.88 4.03 4.34
N PHE A 158 -5.43 3.20 5.29
CA PHE A 158 -4.06 2.66 5.30
C PHE A 158 -3.84 1.66 4.17
N SER A 159 -4.89 1.07 3.61
CA SER A 159 -4.80 0.21 2.42
C SER A 159 -4.33 0.96 1.17
N ILE A 160 -4.34 2.31 1.19
CA ILE A 160 -3.72 3.16 0.18
C ILE A 160 -2.30 3.49 0.64
N LEU A 161 -1.33 2.78 0.07
CA LEU A 161 0.06 2.88 0.47
C LEU A 161 0.88 3.69 -0.54
N PRO A 162 1.46 4.85 -0.17
CA PRO A 162 2.54 5.47 -0.94
C PRO A 162 3.63 4.45 -1.22
N ILE A 163 4.02 4.27 -2.48
CA ILE A 163 4.98 3.20 -2.81
C ILE A 163 6.35 3.40 -2.14
N ALA A 164 6.66 4.63 -1.72
CA ALA A 164 7.85 4.95 -0.93
C ALA A 164 7.84 4.36 0.50
N HIS A 165 6.68 3.93 1.02
CA HIS A 165 6.57 3.20 2.28
C HIS A 165 6.74 1.68 2.13
N ILE A 166 6.91 1.17 0.91
CA ILE A 166 7.27 -0.24 0.68
C ILE A 166 8.71 -0.44 1.15
N TYR A 167 8.87 -1.23 2.21
CA TYR A 167 10.16 -1.48 2.85
C TYR A 167 10.92 -2.63 2.18
N ALA A 168 10.29 -3.79 2.05
CA ALA A 168 10.91 -4.98 1.48
C ALA A 168 9.84 -5.98 1.00
N PRO A 169 10.16 -6.86 0.03
CA PRO A 169 9.33 -8.03 -0.21
C PRO A 169 9.54 -9.05 0.92
N PHE A 170 8.56 -9.95 1.13
CA PHE A 170 8.75 -11.06 2.06
C PHE A 170 8.31 -12.39 1.45
N ALA A 171 8.93 -13.46 1.93
CA ALA A 171 8.46 -14.82 1.68
C ALA A 171 7.45 -15.20 2.77
N SER A 172 6.31 -15.74 2.36
CA SER A 172 5.29 -16.27 3.27
C SER A 172 5.39 -17.79 3.39
N ALA A 173 5.19 -18.30 4.61
CA ALA A 173 5.00 -19.73 4.85
C ALA A 173 3.90 -19.94 5.89
N LYS A 174 3.07 -20.96 5.69
CA LYS A 174 2.07 -21.38 6.68
C LYS A 174 2.78 -21.95 7.92
N TYR A 175 2.33 -21.55 9.09
CA TYR A 175 2.83 -22.03 10.39
C TYR A 175 1.69 -22.68 11.18
N ARG A 176 1.99 -23.75 11.92
CA ARG A 176 1.09 -24.57 12.78
C ARG A 176 -0.40 -24.49 12.40
N GLN A 177 -0.88 -25.50 11.67
CA GLN A 177 -2.30 -25.69 11.29
C GLN A 177 -2.91 -24.66 10.32
N ALA A 178 -2.09 -23.80 9.67
CA ALA A 178 -2.44 -22.92 8.54
C ALA A 178 -3.15 -21.60 8.85
N ASP A 179 -3.46 -21.33 10.12
CA ASP A 179 -4.09 -20.06 10.55
C ASP A 179 -3.07 -18.94 10.77
N GLN A 180 -1.77 -19.26 10.71
CA GLN A 180 -0.68 -18.32 10.92
C GLN A 180 0.27 -18.30 9.72
N LEU A 181 0.80 -17.12 9.45
CA LEU A 181 1.75 -16.84 8.39
C LEU A 181 3.05 -16.32 8.99
N VAL A 182 4.16 -16.92 8.54
CA VAL A 182 5.50 -16.41 8.79
C VAL A 182 5.85 -15.44 7.67
N ALA A 183 6.13 -14.19 8.00
CA ALA A 183 6.65 -13.21 7.05
C ALA A 183 8.17 -13.12 7.23
N ILE A 184 8.92 -13.72 6.31
CA ILE A 184 10.39 -13.65 6.30
C ILE A 184 10.81 -12.53 5.34
N PRO A 185 11.32 -11.40 5.83
CA PRO A 185 11.80 -10.33 4.96
C PRO A 185 12.87 -10.89 4.03
N LEU A 186 12.74 -10.61 2.74
CA LEU A 186 13.84 -10.79 1.81
C LEU A 186 14.66 -9.50 1.91
N GLU A 187 15.94 -9.61 2.27
CA GLU A 187 16.79 -8.42 2.39
C GLU A 187 16.71 -7.61 1.09
N PRO A 188 16.50 -6.28 1.17
CA PRO A 188 16.63 -5.43 0.00
C PRO A 188 17.97 -5.71 -0.66
N LYS A 189 17.99 -5.91 -1.98
CA LYS A 189 19.26 -6.01 -2.71
C LYS A 189 19.99 -4.66 -2.58
N LEU A 190 20.83 -4.53 -1.57
CA LEU A 190 21.78 -3.45 -1.46
C LEU A 190 22.82 -3.68 -2.56
N HIS A 191 22.67 -2.96 -3.67
CA HIS A 191 23.81 -2.73 -4.55
C HIS A 191 24.72 -1.75 -3.81
N LEU A 192 25.74 -2.28 -3.15
CA LEU A 192 26.92 -1.50 -2.76
C LEU A 192 27.54 -1.01 -4.07
N ASN A 193 27.38 0.28 -4.35
CA ASN A 193 28.20 1.00 -5.34
C ASN A 193 29.51 1.43 -4.67
#